data_AF-A0AAU4ZPS5-F1
#
_entry.id   AF-A0AAU4ZPS5-F1
#
_cell.length_a   1.000
_cell.length_b   1.000
_cell.length_c   1.000
_cell.angle_alpha   90.00
_cell.angle_beta   90.00
_cell.angle_gamma   90.00
#
_symmetry.space_group_name_H-M   'P 1'
#
loop_
_entity.id
_entity.type
_entity.pdbx_description
1 polymer ?
#
loop_
_entity_poly.entity_id
_entity_poly.type
_entity_poly.pdbx_seq_one_letter_code
_entity_poly.pdbx_strand_id
1 'polypeptide(L)'
;MRRWIKVSVAAAAVLGIGGYVAEPYARDWMLAGSACGGALPRDVVDRLTPDDAHLESEESRQTGALGSYTCDLTMEGDEVNDSRLIGMEAYTRRDDQDRELFRAFPEEGFSSQSAVPEGLPGFIDRLGVIQLLMPCPDLPKDAEGRQSKLLVRTWMGRDTLYGVPGAAYQAVVALANSASDRLGCGAEPLRAPKGNAVPPALGDEPEAVPLTRAKGTGCEWVTRAGLPEDGDWRVEAGMNDSAPTGQCDLSSEAGDYGNDKGMYFVAWYGDWSNRLVFEDSNGEFLSTTATARCDGEAANFALSASDDIPGVDKAAEQRMFKQFAQDQANRRGCSGLRFRF
;
A
#
# COMPACT_ATOMS: atom_id res chain seq x y z
N MET A 1 -42.10 28.12 -47.08
CA MET A 1 -40.65 28.23 -46.79
C MET A 1 -40.34 28.65 -45.35
N ARG A 2 -40.85 29.79 -44.84
CA ARG A 2 -40.51 30.31 -43.49
C ARG A 2 -40.76 29.37 -42.29
N ARG A 3 -41.73 28.46 -42.39
CA ARG A 3 -42.11 27.52 -41.32
C ARG A 3 -41.18 26.29 -41.25
N TRP A 4 -40.66 25.84 -42.39
CA TRP A 4 -39.72 24.72 -42.48
C TRP A 4 -38.33 25.10 -41.97
N ILE A 5 -37.86 26.31 -42.29
CA ILE A 5 -36.59 26.85 -41.79
C ILE A 5 -36.59 26.91 -40.25
N LYS A 6 -37.69 27.33 -39.62
CA LYS A 6 -37.81 27.38 -38.16
C LYS A 6 -37.74 25.99 -37.50
N VAL A 7 -38.36 24.99 -38.13
CA VAL A 7 -38.34 23.60 -37.64
C VAL A 7 -36.93 23.01 -37.77
N SER A 8 -36.25 23.24 -38.88
CA SER A 8 -34.87 22.78 -39.08
C SER A 8 -33.89 23.44 -38.10
N VAL A 9 -34.02 24.75 -37.84
CA VAL A 9 -33.17 25.45 -36.85
C VAL A 9 -33.47 24.97 -35.43
N ALA A 10 -34.73 24.75 -35.07
CA ALA A 10 -35.10 24.21 -33.76
C ALA A 10 -34.58 22.78 -33.57
N ALA A 11 -34.69 21.92 -34.59
CA ALA A 11 -34.14 20.57 -34.56
C ALA A 11 -32.61 20.57 -34.45
N ALA A 12 -31.92 21.44 -35.20
CA ALA A 12 -30.47 21.57 -35.10
C ALA A 12 -30.03 22.09 -33.72
N ALA A 13 -30.77 23.03 -33.12
CA ALA A 13 -30.51 23.51 -31.78
C ALA A 13 -30.75 22.42 -30.72
N VAL A 14 -31.83 21.65 -30.82
CA VAL A 14 -32.12 20.55 -29.90
C VAL A 14 -31.09 19.42 -30.03
N LEU A 15 -30.66 19.09 -31.25
CA LEU A 15 -29.60 18.10 -31.47
C LEU A 15 -28.24 18.60 -31.00
N GLY A 16 -27.95 19.89 -31.18
CA GLY A 16 -26.72 20.51 -30.69
C GLY A 16 -26.66 20.55 -29.17
N ILE A 17 -27.74 20.96 -28.51
CA ILE A 17 -27.85 20.97 -27.04
C ILE A 17 -27.86 19.54 -26.50
N GLY A 18 -28.63 18.64 -27.11
CA GLY A 18 -28.69 17.23 -26.70
C GLY A 18 -27.35 16.50 -26.88
N GLY A 19 -26.62 16.78 -27.98
CA GLY A 19 -25.28 16.28 -28.21
C GLY A 19 -24.29 16.79 -27.17
N TYR A 20 -24.31 18.09 -26.88
CA TYR A 20 -23.45 18.72 -25.86
C TYR A 20 -23.69 18.15 -24.46
N VAL A 21 -24.95 17.89 -24.09
CA VAL A 21 -25.29 17.31 -22.78
C VAL A 21 -24.93 15.82 -22.69
N ALA A 22 -24.98 15.08 -23.80
CA ALA A 22 -24.71 13.64 -23.82
C ALA A 22 -23.22 13.29 -23.99
N GLU A 23 -22.42 14.20 -24.54
CA GLU A 23 -20.98 14.03 -24.78
C GLU A 23 -20.18 13.57 -23.54
N PRO A 24 -20.28 14.20 -22.35
CA PRO A 24 -19.51 13.76 -21.19
C PRO A 24 -19.88 12.34 -20.76
N TYR A 25 -21.17 11.98 -20.75
CA TYR A 25 -21.61 10.62 -20.39
C TYR A 25 -21.15 9.55 -21.38
N ALA A 26 -21.11 9.87 -22.68
CA ALA A 26 -20.60 8.94 -23.68
C ALA A 26 -19.08 8.73 -23.53
N ARG A 27 -18.35 9.80 -23.20
CA ARG A 27 -16.91 9.76 -22.89
C ARG A 27 -16.67 8.94 -21.62
N ASP A 28 -17.43 9.17 -20.55
CA ASP A 28 -17.32 8.42 -19.29
C ASP A 28 -17.55 6.92 -19.53
N TRP A 29 -18.60 6.57 -20.26
CA TRP A 29 -18.90 5.18 -20.57
C TRP A 29 -17.80 4.49 -21.39
N MET A 30 -17.18 5.23 -22.32
CA MET A 30 -16.06 4.75 -23.11
C MET A 30 -14.82 4.56 -22.22
N LEU A 31 -14.42 5.60 -21.50
CA LEU A 31 -13.23 5.59 -20.63
C LEU A 31 -13.35 4.54 -19.53
N ALA A 32 -14.46 4.47 -18.81
CA ALA A 32 -14.69 3.44 -17.80
C ALA A 32 -14.65 2.00 -18.37
N GLY A 33 -15.02 1.81 -19.65
CA GLY A 33 -14.97 0.50 -20.31
C GLY A 33 -13.59 0.10 -20.85
N SER A 34 -12.75 1.07 -21.22
CA SER A 34 -11.42 0.81 -21.77
C SER A 34 -10.30 1.06 -20.77
N ALA A 35 -10.57 1.63 -19.60
CA ALA A 35 -9.55 2.06 -18.66
C ALA A 35 -8.61 0.93 -18.25
N CYS A 36 -7.30 1.21 -18.30
CA CYS A 36 -6.24 0.25 -18.02
C CYS A 36 -6.38 -1.02 -18.90
N GLY A 37 -6.78 -0.78 -20.15
CA GLY A 37 -7.16 -1.77 -21.14
C GLY A 37 -8.25 -2.74 -20.69
N GLY A 38 -9.31 -2.19 -20.07
CA GLY A 38 -10.52 -2.89 -19.67
C GLY A 38 -10.43 -3.64 -18.35
N ALA A 39 -9.41 -3.33 -17.53
CA ALA A 39 -9.19 -4.01 -16.25
C ALA A 39 -10.17 -3.55 -15.17
N LEU A 40 -10.52 -2.26 -15.16
CA LEU A 40 -11.36 -1.69 -14.11
C LEU A 40 -12.84 -2.01 -14.37
N PRO A 41 -13.55 -2.61 -13.40
CA PRO A 41 -15.00 -2.79 -13.50
C PRO A 41 -15.70 -1.43 -13.53
N ARG A 42 -16.64 -1.25 -14.47
CA ARG A 42 -17.39 0.00 -14.61
C ARG A 42 -18.12 0.42 -13.33
N ASP A 43 -18.74 -0.54 -12.64
CA ASP A 43 -19.44 -0.28 -11.38
C ASP A 43 -18.50 0.16 -10.24
N VAL A 44 -17.21 -0.17 -10.34
CA VAL A 44 -16.19 0.30 -9.40
C VAL A 44 -15.75 1.70 -9.77
N VAL A 45 -15.54 1.99 -11.06
CA VAL A 45 -15.25 3.33 -11.56
C VAL A 45 -16.37 4.29 -11.16
N ASP A 46 -17.62 3.94 -11.45
CA ASP A 46 -18.80 4.75 -11.12
C ASP A 46 -18.91 5.04 -9.60
N ARG A 47 -18.52 4.09 -8.74
CA ARG A 47 -18.55 4.27 -7.28
C ARG A 47 -17.40 5.11 -6.74
N LEU A 48 -16.27 5.18 -7.44
CA LEU A 48 -15.11 5.96 -7.05
C LEU A 48 -15.21 7.41 -7.56
N THR A 49 -15.95 7.63 -8.65
CA THR A 49 -16.17 8.95 -9.24
C THR A 49 -17.23 9.73 -8.45
N PRO A 50 -16.97 10.99 -8.04
CA PRO A 50 -18.00 11.87 -7.48
C PRO A 50 -19.18 12.09 -8.45
N ASP A 51 -20.39 12.25 -7.91
CA ASP A 51 -21.63 12.36 -8.72
C ASP A 51 -21.62 13.48 -9.78
N ASP A 52 -20.88 14.58 -9.50
CA ASP A 52 -20.78 15.75 -10.38
C ASP A 52 -19.47 15.78 -11.20
N ALA A 53 -18.66 14.71 -11.16
CA ALA A 53 -17.38 14.62 -11.87
C ALA A 53 -17.50 13.76 -13.14
N HIS A 54 -16.75 14.14 -14.17
CA HIS A 54 -16.64 13.39 -15.42
C HIS A 54 -15.21 12.91 -15.64
N LEU A 55 -15.05 11.77 -16.30
CA LEU A 55 -13.75 11.24 -16.68
C LEU A 55 -13.17 12.10 -17.82
N GLU A 56 -11.88 12.42 -17.74
CA GLU A 56 -11.19 13.27 -18.70
C GLU A 56 -10.35 12.45 -19.67
N SER A 57 -9.44 11.63 -19.13
CA SER A 57 -8.51 10.85 -19.95
C SER A 57 -8.13 9.53 -19.29
N GLU A 58 -7.68 8.60 -20.13
CA GLU A 58 -6.93 7.43 -19.71
C GLU A 58 -5.62 7.37 -20.47
N GLU A 59 -4.54 7.13 -19.74
CA GLU A 59 -3.23 6.91 -20.30
C GLU A 59 -2.67 5.60 -19.75
N SER A 60 -2.36 4.65 -20.63
CA SER A 60 -1.66 3.44 -20.25
C SER A 60 -0.44 3.18 -21.11
N ARG A 61 0.64 2.73 -20.46
CA ARG A 61 1.92 2.47 -21.11
C ARG A 61 2.52 1.19 -20.60
N GLN A 62 2.74 0.25 -21.51
CA GLN A 62 3.48 -0.97 -21.25
C GLN A 62 4.85 -0.90 -21.89
N THR A 63 5.91 -1.15 -21.10
CA THR A 63 7.26 -1.29 -21.61
C THR A 63 7.79 -2.67 -21.28
N GLY A 64 7.46 -3.66 -22.12
CA GLY A 64 7.78 -5.08 -21.88
C GLY A 64 9.27 -5.35 -21.65
N ALA A 65 10.17 -4.69 -22.38
CA ALA A 65 11.62 -4.81 -22.19
C ALA A 65 12.11 -4.29 -20.82
N LEU A 66 11.36 -3.38 -20.20
CA LEU A 66 11.62 -2.86 -18.86
C LEU A 66 10.75 -3.53 -17.79
N GLY A 67 9.90 -4.48 -18.17
CA GLY A 67 9.04 -5.19 -17.23
C GLY A 67 8.09 -4.26 -16.47
N SER A 68 7.66 -3.16 -17.11
CA SER A 68 6.82 -2.14 -16.48
C SER A 68 5.50 -1.92 -17.20
N TYR A 69 4.47 -1.60 -16.42
CA TYR A 69 3.15 -1.22 -16.91
C TYR A 69 2.61 -0.08 -16.05
N THR A 70 2.11 0.98 -16.68
CA THR A 70 1.47 2.09 -16.00
C THR A 70 0.07 2.32 -16.55
N CYS A 71 -0.82 2.81 -15.69
CA CYS A 71 -2.14 3.27 -16.07
C CYS A 71 -2.56 4.45 -15.19
N ASP A 72 -3.05 5.51 -15.80
CA ASP A 72 -3.65 6.66 -15.14
C ASP A 72 -5.04 6.90 -15.72
N LEU A 73 -6.05 7.01 -14.87
CA LEU A 73 -7.41 7.42 -15.22
C LEU A 73 -7.72 8.69 -14.42
N THR A 74 -8.05 9.78 -15.11
CA THR A 74 -8.32 11.09 -14.51
C THR A 74 -9.76 11.53 -14.71
N MET A 75 -10.20 12.39 -13.80
CA MET A 75 -11.41 13.18 -13.89
C MET A 75 -11.06 14.59 -14.37
N GLU A 76 -12.06 15.31 -14.86
CA GLU A 76 -11.91 16.73 -15.16
C GLU A 76 -11.55 17.50 -13.89
N GLY A 77 -10.50 18.33 -13.97
CA GLY A 77 -10.10 19.21 -12.87
C GLY A 77 -8.80 19.96 -13.18
N ASP A 78 -8.50 20.98 -12.38
CA ASP A 78 -7.36 21.88 -12.62
C ASP A 78 -6.03 21.31 -12.12
N GLU A 79 -6.07 20.38 -11.15
CA GLU A 79 -4.88 19.75 -10.56
C GLU A 79 -4.92 18.24 -10.72
N VAL A 80 -3.99 17.67 -11.50
CA VAL A 80 -3.92 16.22 -11.79
C VAL A 80 -3.81 15.36 -10.53
N ASN A 81 -3.18 15.86 -9.46
CA ASN A 81 -3.09 15.09 -8.21
C ASN A 81 -4.42 15.01 -7.46
N ASP A 82 -5.33 15.95 -7.71
CA ASP A 82 -6.63 16.02 -7.05
C ASP A 82 -7.67 15.31 -7.91
N SER A 83 -7.64 15.58 -9.21
CA SER A 83 -8.58 15.05 -10.20
C SER A 83 -8.23 13.64 -10.69
N ARG A 84 -7.09 13.05 -10.31
CA ARG A 84 -6.81 11.64 -10.65
C ARG A 84 -7.82 10.73 -9.96
N LEU A 85 -8.56 9.94 -10.73
CA LEU A 85 -9.42 8.89 -10.16
C LEU A 85 -8.56 7.76 -9.59
N ILE A 86 -7.67 7.22 -10.42
CA ILE A 86 -6.77 6.14 -10.02
C ILE A 86 -5.53 6.12 -10.90
N GLY A 87 -4.37 5.95 -10.27
CA GLY A 87 -3.09 5.73 -10.92
C GLY A 87 -2.49 4.41 -10.46
N MET A 88 -1.81 3.71 -11.37
CA MET A 88 -1.13 2.47 -11.08
C MET A 88 0.20 2.36 -11.82
N GLU A 89 1.19 1.88 -11.10
CA GLU A 89 2.50 1.48 -11.62
C GLU A 89 2.79 0.04 -11.23
N ALA A 90 3.27 -0.75 -12.17
CA ALA A 90 3.64 -2.13 -11.99
C ALA A 90 5.06 -2.39 -12.48
N TYR A 91 5.85 -3.10 -11.69
CA TYR A 91 7.26 -3.38 -11.95
C TYR A 91 7.62 -4.83 -11.66
N THR A 92 8.28 -5.49 -12.61
CA THR A 92 8.86 -6.84 -12.45
C THR A 92 10.39 -6.83 -12.32
N ARG A 93 11.03 -5.71 -12.65
CA ARG A 93 12.47 -5.53 -12.47
C ARG A 93 12.80 -5.18 -11.03
N ARG A 94 13.79 -5.88 -10.48
CA ARG A 94 14.27 -5.67 -9.13
C ARG A 94 14.71 -4.22 -8.86
N ASP A 95 15.46 -3.61 -9.77
CA ASP A 95 15.94 -2.22 -9.56
C ASP A 95 14.80 -1.21 -9.40
N ASP A 96 13.71 -1.39 -10.16
CA ASP A 96 12.53 -0.53 -10.07
C ASP A 96 11.77 -0.79 -8.76
N GLN A 97 11.65 -2.05 -8.35
CA GLN A 97 11.05 -2.43 -7.05
C GLN A 97 11.84 -1.85 -5.88
N ASP A 98 13.16 -2.04 -5.89
CA ASP A 98 14.08 -1.53 -4.87
C ASP A 98 14.04 0.01 -4.84
N ARG A 99 13.89 0.69 -5.98
CA ARG A 99 13.71 2.15 -6.03
C ARG A 99 12.40 2.60 -5.40
N GLU A 100 11.28 1.96 -5.71
CA GLU A 100 10.00 2.40 -5.16
C GLU A 100 9.86 2.05 -3.67
N LEU A 101 10.36 0.89 -3.24
CA LEU A 101 10.45 0.53 -1.83
C LEU A 101 11.38 1.47 -1.05
N PHE A 102 12.37 2.07 -1.71
CA PHE A 102 13.21 3.12 -1.09
C PHE A 102 12.44 4.41 -0.83
N ARG A 103 11.52 4.76 -1.74
CA ARG A 103 10.68 5.96 -1.57
C ARG A 103 9.65 5.75 -0.47
N ALA A 104 9.14 4.52 -0.35
CA ALA A 104 8.24 4.13 0.73
C ALA A 104 8.96 4.10 2.10
N PHE A 105 10.20 3.61 2.11
CA PHE A 105 11.04 3.47 3.29
C PHE A 105 12.39 4.17 3.06
N PRO A 106 12.50 5.46 3.44
CA PRO A 106 13.79 6.17 3.46
C PRO A 106 14.76 5.50 4.44
N GLU A 107 16.01 5.97 4.51
CA GLU A 107 17.14 5.27 5.14
C GLU A 107 16.88 4.74 6.56
N GLU A 108 16.08 5.43 7.37
CA GLU A 108 15.71 5.01 8.72
C GLU A 108 14.68 3.85 8.74
N GLY A 109 13.88 3.69 7.69
CA GLY A 109 12.91 2.59 7.54
C GLY A 109 11.63 2.69 8.38
N PHE A 110 11.57 3.57 9.39
CA PHE A 110 10.45 3.73 10.33
C PHE A 110 9.30 4.61 9.80
N SER A 111 9.12 4.72 8.49
CA SER A 111 7.97 5.44 7.94
C SER A 111 6.66 4.73 8.26
N SER A 112 5.66 5.50 8.70
CA SER A 112 4.33 4.96 9.02
C SER A 112 3.73 4.20 7.85
N GLN A 113 3.05 3.12 8.19
CA GLN A 113 2.37 2.26 7.23
C GLN A 113 1.11 1.65 7.85
N SER A 114 0.15 1.33 6.99
CA SER A 114 -1.05 0.60 7.38
C SER A 114 -1.09 -0.77 6.71
N ALA A 115 -1.70 -1.74 7.39
CA ALA A 115 -1.98 -3.04 6.79
C ALA A 115 -3.09 -2.92 5.75
N VAL A 116 -2.92 -3.58 4.60
CA VAL A 116 -4.06 -3.89 3.73
C VAL A 116 -4.91 -5.02 4.36
N PRO A 117 -6.18 -5.18 3.95
CA PRO A 117 -7.02 -6.27 4.43
C PRO A 117 -6.37 -7.66 4.26
N GLU A 118 -6.70 -8.55 5.18
CA GLU A 118 -6.18 -9.93 5.20
C GLU A 118 -6.34 -10.65 3.85
N GLY A 119 -5.28 -11.37 3.47
CA GLY A 119 -5.19 -12.09 2.20
C GLY A 119 -4.61 -11.29 1.03
N LEU A 120 -4.38 -9.98 1.18
CA LEU A 120 -3.63 -9.18 0.20
C LEU A 120 -2.15 -9.06 0.60
N PRO A 121 -1.20 -9.35 -0.31
CA PRO A 121 0.23 -9.36 0.01
C PRO A 121 0.84 -7.96 -0.11
N GLY A 122 0.41 -7.03 0.75
CA GLY A 122 0.75 -5.63 0.60
C GLY A 122 0.67 -4.78 1.85
N PHE A 123 0.86 -3.48 1.67
CA PHE A 123 0.78 -2.47 2.71
C PHE A 123 0.34 -1.14 2.08
N ILE A 124 0.01 -0.17 2.92
CA ILE A 124 -0.29 1.20 2.51
C ILE A 124 0.81 2.07 3.12
N ASP A 125 1.56 2.79 2.29
CA ASP A 125 2.61 3.68 2.78
C ASP A 125 2.04 5.00 3.34
N ARG A 126 2.91 5.81 3.96
CA ARG A 126 2.56 7.14 4.49
C ARG A 126 1.94 8.12 3.47
N LEU A 127 2.08 7.85 2.17
CA LEU A 127 1.50 8.64 1.09
C LEU A 127 0.16 8.08 0.61
N GLY A 128 -0.41 7.10 1.33
CA GLY A 128 -1.64 6.40 0.97
C GLY A 128 -1.52 5.53 -0.28
N VAL A 129 -0.30 5.26 -0.76
CA VAL A 129 -0.11 4.37 -1.90
C VAL A 129 -0.28 2.94 -1.42
N ILE A 130 -1.25 2.24 -2.02
CA ILE A 130 -1.48 0.82 -1.78
C ILE A 130 -0.46 0.04 -2.60
N GLN A 131 0.42 -0.69 -1.95
CA GLN A 131 1.50 -1.44 -2.57
C GLN A 131 1.30 -2.94 -2.36
N LEU A 132 1.20 -3.70 -3.45
CA LEU A 132 1.09 -5.15 -3.46
C LEU A 132 2.37 -5.77 -4.04
N LEU A 133 2.95 -6.75 -3.35
CA LEU A 133 4.13 -7.47 -3.81
C LEU A 133 3.80 -8.96 -3.97
N MET A 134 3.71 -9.42 -5.21
CA MET A 134 3.32 -10.80 -5.55
C MET A 134 4.50 -11.57 -6.15
N PRO A 135 4.60 -12.89 -5.93
CA PRO A 135 5.55 -13.72 -6.67
C PRO A 135 5.14 -13.86 -8.13
N CYS A 136 6.11 -13.87 -9.05
CA CYS A 136 5.93 -14.10 -10.48
C CYS A 136 6.54 -15.42 -10.93
N PRO A 137 5.83 -16.57 -10.79
CA PRO A 137 6.37 -17.89 -11.08
C PRO A 137 6.75 -18.10 -12.56
N ASP A 138 6.11 -17.40 -13.49
CA ASP A 138 6.37 -17.56 -14.93
C ASP A 138 7.57 -16.75 -15.41
N LEU A 139 8.06 -15.82 -14.60
CA LEU A 139 9.27 -15.06 -14.89
C LEU A 139 10.53 -15.80 -14.42
N PRO A 140 11.65 -15.70 -15.17
CA PRO A 140 12.89 -16.35 -14.79
C PRO A 140 13.39 -15.84 -13.44
N LYS A 141 13.85 -16.78 -12.60
CA LYS A 141 14.59 -16.44 -11.39
C LYS A 141 15.78 -15.54 -11.70
N ASP A 142 16.14 -14.70 -10.74
CA ASP A 142 17.31 -13.84 -10.90
C ASP A 142 18.64 -14.60 -10.77
N ALA A 143 19.75 -13.88 -10.89
CA ALA A 143 21.10 -14.43 -10.86
C ALA A 143 21.42 -15.16 -9.54
N GLU A 144 20.76 -14.79 -8.45
CA GLU A 144 20.90 -15.42 -7.13
C GLU A 144 19.90 -16.56 -6.91
N GLY A 145 19.09 -16.91 -7.92
CA GLY A 145 18.10 -17.99 -7.87
C GLY A 145 16.82 -17.63 -7.13
N ARG A 146 16.57 -16.35 -6.88
CA ARG A 146 15.37 -15.87 -6.17
C ARG A 146 14.20 -15.73 -7.14
N GLN A 147 12.99 -15.83 -6.58
CA GLN A 147 11.77 -15.71 -7.36
C GLN A 147 11.57 -14.26 -7.80
N SER A 148 11.35 -14.03 -9.10
CA SER A 148 10.91 -12.71 -9.57
C SER A 148 9.60 -12.32 -8.90
N LYS A 149 9.42 -11.03 -8.66
CA LYS A 149 8.23 -10.48 -8.04
C LYS A 149 7.58 -9.45 -8.95
N LEU A 150 6.33 -9.12 -8.68
CA LEU A 150 5.59 -8.01 -9.24
C LEU A 150 5.23 -7.07 -8.10
N LEU A 151 5.77 -5.86 -8.13
CA LEU A 151 5.32 -4.76 -7.29
C LEU A 151 4.25 -3.99 -8.07
N VAL A 152 3.06 -3.85 -7.49
CA VAL A 152 1.99 -3.00 -8.00
C VAL A 152 1.75 -1.90 -6.99
N ARG A 153 1.82 -0.65 -7.43
CA ARG A 153 1.57 0.55 -6.65
C ARG A 153 0.31 1.19 -7.17
N THR A 154 -0.61 1.55 -6.29
CA THR A 154 -1.87 2.19 -6.68
C THR A 154 -2.14 3.36 -5.77
N TRP A 155 -2.52 4.49 -6.35
CA TRP A 155 -2.89 5.70 -5.63
C TRP A 155 -4.12 6.33 -6.26
N MET A 156 -4.85 7.09 -5.45
CA MET A 156 -6.09 7.77 -5.84
C MET A 156 -5.94 9.25 -5.52
N GLY A 157 -6.55 10.11 -6.32
CA GLY A 157 -6.54 11.55 -6.07
C GLY A 157 -7.44 11.93 -4.90
N ARG A 158 -7.23 13.14 -4.38
CA ARG A 158 -7.95 13.65 -3.21
C ARG A 158 -9.47 13.71 -3.41
N ASP A 159 -9.92 13.94 -4.65
CA ASP A 159 -11.34 14.03 -4.97
C ASP A 159 -12.00 12.67 -5.23
N THR A 160 -11.23 11.59 -5.24
CA THR A 160 -11.76 10.23 -5.45
C THR A 160 -12.52 9.76 -4.21
N LEU A 161 -13.66 9.09 -4.40
CA LEU A 161 -14.47 8.51 -3.33
C LEU A 161 -13.89 7.17 -2.81
N TYR A 162 -12.61 7.15 -2.44
CA TYR A 162 -11.93 5.93 -1.95
C TYR A 162 -12.49 5.40 -0.61
N GLY A 163 -13.23 6.24 0.13
CA GLY A 163 -13.97 5.85 1.32
C GLY A 163 -15.24 5.04 1.07
N VAL A 164 -15.62 4.79 -0.19
CA VAL A 164 -16.74 3.91 -0.52
C VAL A 164 -16.37 2.46 -0.20
N PRO A 165 -17.15 1.76 0.65
CA PRO A 165 -16.86 0.41 1.10
C PRO A 165 -16.45 -0.56 -0.01
N GLY A 166 -15.22 -1.08 0.09
CA GLY A 166 -14.67 -2.10 -0.80
C GLY A 166 -14.30 -1.66 -2.22
N ALA A 167 -14.74 -0.48 -2.69
CA ALA A 167 -14.53 -0.04 -4.07
C ALA A 167 -13.03 0.15 -4.39
N ALA A 168 -12.29 0.80 -3.51
CA ALA A 168 -10.85 1.03 -3.67
C ALA A 168 -10.07 -0.29 -3.80
N TYR A 169 -10.30 -1.25 -2.90
CA TYR A 169 -9.62 -2.55 -2.94
C TYR A 169 -10.04 -3.41 -4.15
N GLN A 170 -11.29 -3.28 -4.61
CA GLN A 170 -11.72 -3.94 -5.85
C GLN A 170 -10.96 -3.40 -7.06
N ALA A 171 -10.78 -2.08 -7.16
CA ALA A 171 -9.99 -1.45 -8.21
C ALA A 171 -8.51 -1.90 -8.15
N VAL A 172 -7.89 -1.81 -6.96
CA VAL A 172 -6.49 -2.24 -6.73
C VAL A 172 -6.28 -3.69 -7.16
N VAL A 173 -7.15 -4.61 -6.74
CA VAL A 173 -7.04 -6.03 -7.09
C VAL A 173 -7.21 -6.25 -8.59
N ALA A 174 -8.17 -5.57 -9.22
CA ALA A 174 -8.38 -5.68 -10.67
C ALA A 174 -7.16 -5.19 -11.46
N LEU A 175 -6.57 -4.07 -11.06
CA LEU A 175 -5.36 -3.53 -11.66
C LEU A 175 -4.15 -4.43 -11.44
N ALA A 176 -3.98 -4.97 -10.23
CA ALA A 176 -2.87 -5.88 -9.93
C ALA A 176 -2.94 -7.17 -10.74
N ASN A 177 -4.14 -7.75 -10.89
CA ASN A 177 -4.36 -8.92 -11.74
C ASN A 177 -4.09 -8.61 -13.22
N SER A 178 -4.57 -7.48 -13.73
CA SER A 178 -4.29 -7.03 -15.10
C SER A 178 -2.79 -6.80 -15.34
N ALA A 179 -2.08 -6.20 -14.37
CA ALA A 179 -0.64 -6.01 -14.44
C ALA A 179 0.11 -7.35 -14.47
N SER A 180 -0.31 -8.33 -13.66
CA SER A 180 0.23 -9.70 -13.68
C SER A 180 0.09 -10.33 -15.07
N ASP A 181 -1.10 -10.28 -15.65
CA ASP A 181 -1.38 -10.85 -16.97
C ASP A 181 -0.57 -10.17 -18.08
N ARG A 182 -0.54 -8.83 -18.09
CA ARG A 182 0.16 -8.03 -19.11
C ARG A 182 1.67 -8.20 -19.08
N LEU A 183 2.23 -8.36 -17.89
CA LEU A 183 3.67 -8.53 -17.69
C LEU A 183 4.10 -10.01 -17.72
N GLY A 184 3.16 -10.95 -17.90
CA GLY A 184 3.46 -12.38 -17.93
C GLY A 184 4.02 -12.89 -16.59
N CYS A 185 3.57 -12.30 -15.48
CA CYS A 185 4.06 -12.63 -14.14
C CYS A 185 3.65 -14.05 -13.72
N GLY A 186 2.44 -14.48 -14.08
CA GLY A 186 1.89 -15.78 -13.67
C GLY A 186 1.46 -15.81 -12.20
N ALA A 187 1.32 -14.66 -11.54
CA ALA A 187 0.88 -14.62 -10.14
C ALA A 187 -0.53 -15.19 -10.01
N GLU A 188 -0.81 -15.88 -8.90
CA GLU A 188 -2.17 -16.31 -8.58
C GLU A 188 -3.09 -15.09 -8.47
N PRO A 189 -4.25 -15.08 -9.18
CA PRO A 189 -5.14 -13.93 -9.17
C PRO A 189 -5.61 -13.59 -7.76
N LEU A 190 -5.37 -12.34 -7.35
CA LEU A 190 -5.84 -11.81 -6.09
C LEU A 190 -7.36 -11.71 -6.08
N ARG A 191 -7.93 -11.82 -4.89
CA ARG A 191 -9.36 -11.64 -4.66
C ARG A 191 -9.59 -10.38 -3.85
N ALA A 192 -10.58 -9.60 -4.25
CA ALA A 192 -11.01 -8.46 -3.46
C ALA A 192 -11.42 -8.95 -2.05
N PRO A 193 -11.01 -8.22 -0.99
CA PRO A 193 -11.31 -8.61 0.37
C PRO A 193 -12.83 -8.65 0.58
N LYS A 194 -13.29 -9.62 1.37
CA LYS A 194 -14.70 -9.70 1.76
C LYS A 194 -15.00 -8.62 2.81
N GLY A 195 -16.04 -7.83 2.58
CA GLY A 195 -16.53 -6.85 3.53
C GLY A 195 -16.41 -5.40 3.04
N ASN A 196 -16.56 -4.48 3.98
CA ASN A 196 -16.71 -3.04 3.75
C ASN A 196 -15.40 -2.27 4.05
N ALA A 197 -14.24 -2.92 3.87
CA ALA A 197 -12.95 -2.29 4.17
C ALA A 197 -12.73 -1.07 3.28
N VAL A 198 -12.19 -0.02 3.87
CA VAL A 198 -11.82 1.23 3.21
C VAL A 198 -10.33 1.50 3.51
N PRO A 199 -9.56 2.06 2.56
CA PRO A 199 -8.24 2.59 2.87
C PRO A 199 -8.36 3.72 3.92
N PRO A 200 -7.37 3.88 4.82
CA PRO A 200 -7.30 5.04 5.71
C PRO A 200 -7.18 6.32 4.87
N ALA A 201 -7.63 7.46 5.41
CA ALA A 201 -7.43 8.72 4.71
C ALA A 201 -5.94 9.11 4.69
N LEU A 202 -5.55 9.94 3.73
CA LEU A 202 -4.18 10.43 3.65
C LEU A 202 -3.82 11.21 4.92
N GLY A 203 -2.79 10.74 5.62
CA GLY A 203 -2.34 11.34 6.88
C GLY A 203 -3.05 10.81 8.12
N ASP A 204 -4.03 9.92 7.99
CA ASP A 204 -4.55 9.18 9.14
C ASP A 204 -3.50 8.18 9.61
N GLU A 205 -3.12 8.28 10.88
CA GLU A 205 -2.32 7.26 11.55
C GLU A 205 -3.21 6.07 11.93
N PRO A 206 -2.66 4.84 11.98
CA PRO A 206 -3.41 3.70 12.46
C PRO A 206 -4.00 3.97 13.85
N GLU A 207 -5.21 3.51 14.11
CA GLU A 207 -5.81 3.71 15.43
C GLU A 207 -5.01 2.94 16.50
N ALA A 208 -4.43 3.68 17.46
CA ALA A 208 -3.83 3.10 18.65
C ALA A 208 -4.92 2.45 19.51
N VAL A 209 -4.87 1.13 19.69
CA VAL A 209 -5.86 0.37 20.47
C VAL A 209 -5.24 -0.21 21.75
N PRO A 210 -6.05 -0.54 22.78
CA PRO A 210 -5.52 -1.23 23.96
C PRO A 210 -4.84 -2.55 23.59
N LEU A 211 -3.77 -2.93 24.29
CA LEU A 211 -2.98 -4.15 23.98
C LEU A 211 -3.82 -5.42 23.84
N THR A 212 -4.92 -5.54 24.58
CA THR A 212 -5.83 -6.69 24.54
C THR A 212 -6.47 -6.89 23.15
N ARG A 213 -6.55 -5.84 22.33
CA ARG A 213 -7.07 -5.87 20.96
C ARG A 213 -6.06 -6.37 19.93
N ALA A 214 -4.78 -6.49 20.28
CA ALA A 214 -3.77 -7.07 19.41
C ALA A 214 -3.84 -8.61 19.35
N LYS A 215 -4.66 -9.26 20.17
CA LYS A 215 -4.81 -10.72 20.14
C LYS A 215 -5.33 -11.17 18.77
N GLY A 216 -4.62 -12.09 18.13
CA GLY A 216 -4.95 -12.59 16.80
C GLY A 216 -4.54 -11.67 15.65
N THR A 217 -3.84 -10.56 15.91
CA THR A 217 -3.21 -9.73 14.88
C THR A 217 -1.73 -10.06 14.75
N GLY A 218 -1.05 -9.51 13.74
CA GLY A 218 0.42 -9.64 13.61
C GLY A 218 1.19 -9.03 14.79
N CYS A 219 0.57 -8.15 15.58
CA CYS A 219 1.15 -7.54 16.77
C CYS A 219 0.81 -8.29 18.07
N GLU A 220 0.27 -9.51 18.04
CA GLU A 220 -0.14 -10.26 19.24
C GLU A 220 0.99 -10.44 20.27
N TRP A 221 2.25 -10.45 19.86
CA TRP A 221 3.41 -10.56 20.75
C TRP A 221 3.40 -9.50 21.88
N VAL A 222 2.83 -8.31 21.65
CA VAL A 222 2.75 -7.21 22.64
C VAL A 222 1.98 -7.63 23.89
N THR A 223 1.03 -8.56 23.76
CA THR A 223 0.25 -9.10 24.89
C THR A 223 1.09 -9.88 25.90
N ARG A 224 2.33 -10.24 25.52
CA ARG A 224 3.30 -11.01 26.34
C ARG A 224 4.61 -10.25 26.56
N ALA A 225 4.71 -9.01 26.10
CA ALA A 225 5.93 -8.20 26.14
C ALA A 225 6.42 -7.88 27.56
N GLY A 226 5.53 -7.94 28.56
CA GLY A 226 5.83 -7.56 29.94
C GLY A 226 6.08 -6.05 30.04
N LEU A 227 5.17 -5.27 29.46
CA LEU A 227 5.15 -3.81 29.55
C LEU A 227 4.80 -3.36 30.99
N PRO A 228 5.32 -2.21 31.45
CA PRO A 228 4.97 -1.66 32.77
C PRO A 228 3.45 -1.50 32.95
N GLU A 229 2.93 -1.93 34.10
CA GLU A 229 1.47 -1.95 34.37
C GLU A 229 0.84 -0.55 34.42
N ASP A 230 1.60 0.46 34.86
CA ASP A 230 1.11 1.84 35.05
C ASP A 230 1.16 2.70 33.78
N GLY A 231 1.47 2.12 32.61
CA GLY A 231 1.78 2.89 31.39
C GLY A 231 0.63 3.13 30.41
N ASP A 232 -0.60 2.68 30.69
CA ASP A 232 -1.77 2.79 29.79
C ASP A 232 -1.42 2.54 28.31
N TRP A 233 -0.71 1.45 28.07
CA TRP A 233 -0.11 1.14 26.77
C TRP A 233 -1.15 0.88 25.68
N ARG A 234 -0.88 1.47 24.52
CA ARG A 234 -1.63 1.27 23.28
C ARG A 234 -0.71 0.71 22.22
N VAL A 235 -1.33 0.06 21.23
CA VAL A 235 -0.64 -0.53 20.09
C VAL A 235 -1.34 -0.13 18.79
N GLU A 236 -0.54 0.33 17.84
CA GLU A 236 -0.93 0.50 16.45
C GLU A 236 -0.42 -0.70 15.66
N ALA A 237 -1.34 -1.42 15.02
CA ALA A 237 -1.02 -2.64 14.28
C ALA A 237 -1.02 -2.38 12.77
N GLY A 238 0.15 -2.00 12.24
CA GLY A 238 0.40 -1.76 10.82
C GLY A 238 0.94 -3.00 10.09
N MET A 239 0.42 -4.20 10.36
CA MET A 239 0.87 -5.43 9.68
C MET A 239 -0.21 -6.49 9.51
N ASN A 240 -0.07 -7.27 8.43
CA ASN A 240 -0.76 -8.55 8.23
C ASN A 240 0.26 -9.65 7.89
N ASP A 241 -0.17 -10.91 7.92
CA ASP A 241 0.74 -12.05 7.74
C ASP A 241 1.34 -12.15 6.33
N SER A 242 0.72 -11.52 5.31
CA SER A 242 1.10 -11.61 3.89
C SER A 242 1.90 -10.41 3.37
N ALA A 243 1.96 -9.31 4.11
CA ALA A 243 2.57 -8.05 3.69
C ALA A 243 4.09 -8.16 3.53
N PRO A 244 4.76 -7.47 2.59
CA PRO A 244 6.23 -7.51 2.50
C PRO A 244 6.93 -6.75 3.64
N THR A 245 6.17 -6.13 4.52
CA THR A 245 6.61 -5.28 5.63
C THR A 245 5.56 -5.33 6.73
N GLY A 246 5.92 -4.92 7.95
CA GLY A 246 4.97 -4.77 9.04
C GLY A 246 5.50 -3.89 10.14
N GLN A 247 4.59 -3.20 10.83
CA GLN A 247 4.89 -2.31 11.94
C GLN A 247 3.98 -2.55 13.14
N CYS A 248 4.55 -2.53 14.34
CA CYS A 248 3.83 -2.47 15.61
C CYS A 248 4.37 -1.29 16.41
N ASP A 249 3.57 -0.25 16.58
CA ASP A 249 3.99 0.91 17.37
C ASP A 249 3.32 0.86 18.72
N LEU A 250 4.12 1.01 19.77
CA LEU A 250 3.69 1.04 21.16
C LEU A 250 3.83 2.45 21.70
N SER A 251 2.76 2.99 22.25
CA SER A 251 2.75 4.29 22.91
C SER A 251 2.10 4.19 24.29
N SER A 252 2.58 4.98 25.25
CA SER A 252 1.92 5.21 26.54
C SER A 252 1.17 6.54 26.48
N GLU A 253 -0.09 6.59 26.94
CA GLU A 253 -1.01 7.74 26.81
C GLU A 253 -0.65 8.95 27.71
N ALA A 254 0.61 9.42 27.67
CA ALA A 254 1.11 10.58 28.39
C ALA A 254 1.92 11.51 27.46
N GLY A 255 1.25 12.08 26.45
CA GLY A 255 1.78 13.13 25.59
C GLY A 255 0.64 13.95 24.98
N ASP A 256 0.69 15.28 25.13
CA ASP A 256 -0.07 16.18 24.24
C ASP A 256 0.50 16.02 22.83
N TYR A 257 -0.38 15.90 21.85
CA TYR A 257 -0.14 15.80 20.41
C TYR A 257 1.28 16.17 19.93
N GLY A 258 1.99 15.18 19.40
CA GLY A 258 3.20 15.36 18.56
C GLY A 258 4.54 15.06 19.23
N ASN A 259 4.56 14.41 20.40
CA ASN A 259 5.78 14.02 21.11
C ASN A 259 5.59 12.69 21.87
N ASP A 260 4.84 11.76 21.29
CA ASP A 260 4.51 10.51 21.95
C ASP A 260 5.77 9.67 22.12
N LYS A 261 6.16 9.47 23.38
CA LYS A 261 7.23 8.53 23.72
C LYS A 261 6.76 7.14 23.36
N GLY A 262 7.41 6.54 22.37
CA GLY A 262 6.95 5.28 21.78
C GLY A 262 8.09 4.34 21.42
N MET A 263 7.71 3.09 21.17
CA MET A 263 8.60 2.08 20.61
C MET A 263 8.02 1.59 19.29
N TYR A 264 8.80 1.71 18.24
CA TYR A 264 8.44 1.37 16.87
C TYR A 264 9.15 0.08 16.48
N PHE A 265 8.38 -0.98 16.27
CA PHE A 265 8.89 -2.30 15.89
C PHE A 265 8.56 -2.58 14.44
N VAL A 266 9.58 -2.80 13.61
CA VAL A 266 9.41 -2.95 12.16
C VAL A 266 10.02 -4.26 11.67
N ALA A 267 9.34 -4.89 10.72
CA ALA A 267 9.76 -6.10 10.04
C ALA A 267 9.71 -5.87 8.53
N TRP A 268 10.78 -6.20 7.82
CA TRP A 268 10.86 -6.09 6.37
C TRP A 268 11.30 -7.41 5.76
N TYR A 269 10.62 -7.83 4.70
CA TYR A 269 10.80 -9.15 4.10
C TYR A 269 11.20 -9.02 2.62
N GLY A 270 12.40 -9.50 2.32
CA GLY A 270 13.02 -9.46 1.00
C GLY A 270 14.36 -8.73 1.01
N ASP A 271 15.21 -9.03 0.03
CA ASP A 271 16.60 -8.52 0.01
C ASP A 271 16.74 -7.00 -0.11
N TRP A 272 15.69 -6.32 -0.59
CA TRP A 272 15.57 -4.86 -0.60
C TRP A 272 15.69 -4.25 0.80
N SER A 273 15.37 -5.02 1.84
CA SER A 273 15.39 -4.55 3.24
C SER A 273 16.78 -4.49 3.85
N ASN A 274 17.79 -5.13 3.23
CA ASN A 274 19.13 -5.17 3.81
C ASN A 274 19.70 -3.77 4.06
N ARG A 275 19.40 -2.80 3.19
CA ARG A 275 19.85 -1.40 3.36
C ARG A 275 19.27 -0.69 4.59
N LEU A 276 18.10 -1.12 5.08
CA LEU A 276 17.38 -0.46 6.18
C LEU A 276 17.95 -0.78 7.57
N VAL A 277 18.84 -1.77 7.65
CA VAL A 277 19.52 -2.13 8.91
C VAL A 277 20.94 -1.62 8.98
N PHE A 278 21.39 -0.82 7.99
CA PHE A 278 22.68 -0.17 8.02
C PHE A 278 22.56 1.32 8.40
N GLU A 279 23.45 1.79 9.25
CA GLU A 279 23.65 3.19 9.62
C GLU A 279 24.49 3.88 8.54
N ASP A 280 23.85 4.76 7.78
CA ASP A 280 24.45 5.59 6.73
C ASP A 280 25.31 4.80 5.71
N SER A 281 25.93 5.54 4.78
CA SER A 281 26.84 5.01 3.75
C SER A 281 28.10 4.28 4.27
N ASN A 282 28.31 4.19 5.59
CA ASN A 282 29.46 3.55 6.22
C ASN A 282 29.28 2.04 6.46
N GLY A 283 28.06 1.52 6.33
CA GLY A 283 27.77 0.08 6.43
C GLY A 283 27.85 -0.48 7.86
N GLU A 284 27.79 0.37 8.89
CA GLU A 284 27.58 -0.06 10.28
C GLU A 284 26.11 -0.46 10.47
N PHE A 285 25.75 -1.24 11.48
CA PHE A 285 24.35 -1.66 11.69
C PHE A 285 23.65 -0.71 12.65
N LEU A 286 22.36 -0.44 12.44
CA LEU A 286 21.53 0.21 13.45
C LEU A 286 21.59 -0.57 14.78
N SER A 287 21.63 0.17 15.89
CA SER A 287 21.98 -0.34 17.23
C SER A 287 21.06 -1.44 17.75
N THR A 288 19.79 -1.49 17.32
CA THR A 288 18.85 -2.55 17.70
C THR A 288 18.22 -3.19 16.47
N THR A 289 18.91 -4.20 15.92
CA THR A 289 18.48 -4.91 14.71
C THR A 289 18.59 -6.42 14.84
N ALA A 290 17.83 -7.13 14.02
CA ALA A 290 17.92 -8.56 13.86
C ALA A 290 17.76 -8.95 12.40
N THR A 291 18.40 -10.05 12.00
CA THR A 291 18.34 -10.56 10.63
C THR A 291 17.98 -12.03 10.63
N ALA A 292 17.21 -12.47 9.63
CA ALA A 292 16.82 -13.85 9.39
C ALA A 292 16.75 -14.12 7.88
N ARG A 293 16.40 -15.36 7.50
CA ARG A 293 16.06 -15.72 6.12
C ARG A 293 14.68 -16.36 6.04
N CYS A 294 13.80 -15.80 5.23
CA CYS A 294 12.46 -16.33 4.94
C CYS A 294 12.40 -16.66 3.44
N ASP A 295 12.01 -17.89 3.09
CA ASP A 295 11.96 -18.37 1.69
C ASP A 295 13.27 -18.13 0.90
N GLY A 296 14.40 -18.18 1.59
CA GLY A 296 15.73 -17.97 1.01
C GLY A 296 16.17 -16.51 0.89
N GLU A 297 15.27 -15.55 1.09
CA GLU A 297 15.56 -14.10 1.05
C GLU A 297 15.83 -13.53 2.45
N ALA A 298 16.46 -12.37 2.52
CA ALA A 298 16.67 -11.65 3.77
C ALA A 298 15.34 -11.22 4.41
N ALA A 299 15.29 -11.31 5.73
CA ALA A 299 14.31 -10.60 6.53
C ALA A 299 15.04 -9.84 7.62
N ASN A 300 14.64 -8.59 7.81
CA ASN A 300 15.29 -7.66 8.70
C ASN A 300 14.25 -7.09 9.67
N PHE A 301 14.66 -6.93 10.92
CA PHE A 301 13.84 -6.40 11.99
C PHE A 301 14.59 -5.29 12.69
N ALA A 302 13.89 -4.24 13.11
CA ALA A 302 14.47 -3.16 13.88
C ALA A 302 13.53 -2.66 14.98
N LEU A 303 14.12 -2.04 15.99
CA LEU A 303 13.44 -1.29 17.03
C LEU A 303 14.00 0.14 17.03
N SER A 304 13.10 1.12 16.98
CA SER A 304 13.39 2.50 17.40
C SER A 304 12.58 2.80 18.66
N ALA A 305 13.20 3.39 19.67
CA ALA A 305 12.55 3.74 20.92
C ALA A 305 12.89 5.19 21.29
N SER A 306 11.91 5.92 21.81
CA SER A 306 12.15 7.23 22.38
C SER A 306 13.01 7.13 23.65
N ASP A 307 13.80 8.17 23.92
CA ASP A 307 14.57 8.25 25.15
C ASP A 307 13.67 8.41 26.40
N ASP A 308 14.10 7.81 27.51
CA ASP A 308 13.51 7.93 28.84
C ASP A 308 12.02 7.53 28.90
N ILE A 309 11.65 6.41 28.29
CA ILE A 309 10.32 5.79 28.45
C ILE A 309 10.17 5.29 29.90
N PRO A 310 9.19 5.78 30.68
CA PRO A 310 9.02 5.37 32.07
C PRO A 310 8.86 3.85 32.23
N GLY A 311 9.69 3.25 33.08
CA GLY A 311 9.65 1.81 33.37
C GLY A 311 10.20 0.90 32.27
N VAL A 312 10.72 1.46 31.17
CA VAL A 312 11.36 0.72 30.09
C VAL A 312 12.85 1.09 30.05
N ASP A 313 13.69 0.16 30.48
CA ASP A 313 15.14 0.28 30.34
C ASP A 313 15.63 -0.42 29.07
N LYS A 314 16.92 -0.24 28.72
CA LYS A 314 17.55 -0.89 27.57
C LYS A 314 17.40 -2.42 27.60
N ALA A 315 17.39 -3.04 28.79
CA ALA A 315 17.20 -4.49 28.90
C ALA A 315 15.77 -4.90 28.56
N ALA A 316 14.77 -4.09 28.91
CA ALA A 316 13.39 -4.25 28.54
C ALA A 316 13.17 -4.06 27.03
N GLU A 317 13.74 -3.03 26.42
CA GLU A 317 13.74 -2.82 24.96
C GLU A 317 14.28 -4.04 24.22
N GLN A 318 15.46 -4.53 24.61
CA GLN A 318 16.08 -5.70 24.00
C GLN A 318 15.23 -6.97 24.19
N ARG A 319 14.60 -7.14 25.34
CA ARG A 319 13.69 -8.27 25.60
C ARG A 319 12.47 -8.20 24.69
N MET A 320 11.83 -7.03 24.58
CA MET A 320 10.66 -6.83 23.73
C MET A 320 11.00 -7.01 22.26
N PHE A 321 12.13 -6.47 21.81
CA PHE A 321 12.61 -6.66 20.44
C PHE A 321 12.88 -8.12 20.10
N LYS A 322 13.44 -8.89 21.04
CA LYS A 322 13.60 -10.35 20.88
C LYS A 322 12.27 -11.05 20.70
N GLN A 323 11.26 -10.69 21.49
CA GLN A 323 9.93 -11.29 21.38
C GLN A 323 9.29 -10.95 20.05
N PHE A 324 9.35 -9.68 19.63
CA PHE A 324 8.87 -9.22 18.34
C PHE A 324 9.51 -9.99 17.18
N ALA A 325 10.85 -9.94 17.05
CA ALA A 325 11.54 -10.54 15.93
C ALA A 325 11.38 -12.08 15.90
N GLN A 326 11.31 -12.73 17.07
CA GLN A 326 11.06 -14.17 17.14
C GLN A 326 9.63 -14.53 16.72
N ASP A 327 8.62 -13.75 17.13
CA ASP A 327 7.22 -13.97 16.74
C ASP A 327 7.07 -13.82 15.21
N GLN A 328 7.60 -12.73 14.65
CA GLN A 328 7.58 -12.46 13.21
C GLN A 328 8.33 -13.52 12.39
N ALA A 329 9.53 -13.91 12.83
CA ALA A 329 10.29 -14.98 12.19
C ALA A 329 9.54 -16.32 12.22
N ASN A 330 8.89 -16.66 13.33
CA ASN A 330 8.13 -17.90 13.47
C ASN A 330 6.90 -17.93 12.56
N ARG A 331 6.14 -16.82 12.49
CA ARG A 331 4.94 -16.70 11.64
C ARG A 331 5.23 -17.00 10.17
N ARG A 332 6.40 -16.60 9.69
CA ARG A 332 6.83 -16.77 8.30
C ARG A 332 7.80 -17.93 8.07
N GLY A 333 7.98 -18.80 9.06
CA GLY A 333 8.87 -19.95 8.93
C GLY A 333 10.34 -19.57 8.63
N CYS A 334 10.77 -18.39 9.08
CA CYS A 334 12.12 -17.91 8.84
C CYS A 334 13.16 -18.69 9.64
N SER A 335 14.38 -18.72 9.14
CA SER A 335 15.51 -19.42 9.75
C SER A 335 16.69 -18.49 10.01
N GLY A 336 17.58 -18.91 10.92
CA GLY A 336 18.84 -18.21 11.16
C GLY A 336 18.71 -16.83 11.79
N LEU A 337 17.69 -16.60 12.64
CA LEU A 337 17.49 -15.35 13.35
C LEU A 337 18.72 -14.99 14.21
N ARG A 338 19.27 -13.79 14.00
CA ARG A 338 20.46 -13.26 14.69
C ARG A 338 20.20 -11.83 15.15
N PHE A 339 20.53 -11.55 16.41
CA PHE A 339 20.35 -10.24 17.03
C PHE A 339 21.66 -9.44 17.08
N ARG A 340 21.55 -8.12 17.01
CA ARG A 340 22.62 -7.14 17.19
C ARG A 340 22.14 -6.04 18.14
N PHE A 341 22.93 -5.76 19.18
CA PHE A 341 22.65 -4.86 20.30
C PHE A 341 23.90 -4.08 20.72
#